data_AF-W2WVD6-F1
#
_entry.id   AF-W2WVD6-F1
#
_cell.length_a   1.000
_cell.length_b   1.000
_cell.length_c   1.000
_cell.angle_alpha   90.00
_cell.angle_beta   90.00
_cell.angle_gamma   90.00
#
_symmetry.space_group_name_H-M   'P 1'
#
loop_
_entity.id
_entity.type
_entity.pdbx_description
1 polymer ?
#
loop_
_entity_poly.entity_id
_entity_poly.type
_entity_poly.pdbx_seq_one_letter_code
_entity_poly.pdbx_strand_id
1 'polypeptide(L)'
;MSPANTFSNKKVCNFYFKPVLDYQDEPTGWFRCRCTKTRNQDPKTGYTNLMSHVRAQHPNFADEIAGSGLSSGTLIGFVDKKSSIIFSWIDWVVSCNLPFNFPENHTVVKYTTMPSLSTESIEKYLIRENEGAP
;
A
#
# COMPACT_ATOMS: atom_id res chain seq x y z
N MET A 1 8.80 -18.48 23.58
CA MET A 1 8.93 -17.01 23.60
C MET A 1 9.19 -16.57 22.17
N SER A 2 8.19 -16.02 21.48
CA SER A 2 8.36 -15.47 20.13
C SER A 2 9.15 -14.16 20.19
N PRO A 3 10.05 -13.88 19.22
CA PRO A 3 10.84 -12.67 19.24
C PRO A 3 9.89 -11.47 19.04
N ALA A 4 9.92 -10.53 19.99
CA ALA A 4 9.23 -9.26 19.85
C ALA A 4 9.91 -8.48 18.71
N ASN A 5 9.31 -8.49 17.52
CA ASN A 5 9.73 -7.64 16.40
C ASN A 5 9.65 -6.17 16.85
N THR A 6 10.76 -5.65 17.35
CA THR A 6 10.85 -4.29 17.86
C THR A 6 11.10 -3.37 16.67
N PHE A 7 10.03 -2.89 16.04
CA PHE A 7 10.14 -1.90 14.96
C PHE A 7 10.57 -0.55 15.53
N SER A 8 11.46 0.16 14.82
CA SER A 8 11.81 1.54 15.21
C SER A 8 10.62 2.48 14.99
N ASN A 9 10.48 3.52 15.83
CA ASN A 9 9.42 4.51 15.68
C ASN A 9 9.39 5.12 14.27
N LYS A 10 10.56 5.34 13.66
CA LYS A 10 10.68 5.82 12.28
C LYS A 10 10.07 4.84 11.28
N LYS A 11 10.35 3.53 11.40
CA LYS A 11 9.76 2.51 10.52
C LYS A 11 8.24 2.47 10.65
N VAL A 12 7.74 2.47 11.88
CA VAL A 12 6.30 2.47 12.15
C VAL A 12 5.63 3.73 11.58
N CYS A 13 6.21 4.90 11.81
CA CYS A 13 5.63 6.16 11.29
C CYS A 13 5.65 6.20 9.76
N ASN A 14 6.74 5.79 9.11
CA ASN A 14 6.80 5.72 7.64
C ASN A 14 5.80 4.72 7.05
N PHE A 15 5.45 3.67 7.79
CA PHE A 15 4.42 2.74 7.37
C PHE A 15 3.03 3.40 7.36
N TYR A 16 2.67 4.09 8.44
CA TYR A 16 1.32 4.63 8.60
C TYR A 16 1.09 6.00 7.98
N PHE A 17 2.14 6.79 7.77
CA PHE A 17 2.02 8.19 7.40
C PHE A 17 2.69 8.53 6.06
N LYS A 18 2.05 9.44 5.32
CA LYS A 18 2.63 10.14 4.16
C LYS A 18 2.76 11.63 4.47
N PRO A 19 3.85 12.29 4.05
CA PRO A 19 3.91 13.74 4.11
C PRO A 19 2.78 14.32 3.23
N VAL A 20 2.13 15.36 3.75
CA VAL A 20 1.22 16.20 2.98
C VAL A 20 2.10 17.22 2.26
N LEU A 21 2.01 17.21 0.94
CA LEU A 21 2.73 18.14 0.09
C LEU A 21 1.83 19.34 -0.21
N ASP A 22 2.44 20.51 -0.41
CA ASP A 22 1.75 21.70 -0.92
C ASP A 22 1.63 21.67 -2.45
N TYR A 23 1.25 22.80 -3.04
CA TYR A 23 1.08 22.95 -4.48
C TYR A 23 2.40 22.94 -5.27
N GLN A 24 3.55 22.98 -4.58
CA GLN A 24 4.90 22.88 -5.14
C GLN A 24 5.55 21.52 -4.83
N ASP A 25 4.78 20.54 -4.38
CA ASP A 25 5.26 19.22 -3.95
C ASP A 25 6.23 19.28 -2.74
N GLU A 26 6.21 20.36 -1.97
CA GLU A 26 7.08 20.54 -0.81
C GLU A 26 6.44 20.02 0.50
N PRO A 27 7.20 19.39 1.41
CA PRO A 27 6.66 18.87 2.67
C PRO A 27 6.15 19.98 3.61
N THR A 28 4.86 19.97 3.90
CA THR A 28 4.21 20.98 4.76
C THR A 28 4.43 20.80 6.26
N GLY A 29 5.17 19.76 6.68
CA GLY A 29 5.26 19.32 8.09
C GLY A 29 4.01 18.55 8.58
N TRP A 30 2.95 18.49 7.78
CA TRP A 30 1.79 17.67 8.05
C TRP A 30 1.94 16.27 7.47
N PHE A 31 1.39 15.29 8.19
CA PHE A 31 1.45 13.88 7.85
C PHE A 31 0.05 13.29 7.86
N ARG A 32 -0.34 12.67 6.75
CA ARG A 32 -1.62 11.97 6.60
C ARG A 32 -1.46 10.50 6.95
N CYS A 33 -2.19 10.04 7.95
CA CYS A 33 -2.26 8.63 8.31
C CYS A 33 -3.10 7.85 7.27
N ARG A 34 -2.89 6.53 7.17
CA ARG A 34 -3.76 5.59 6.43
C ARG A 34 -5.21 5.62 6.90
N CYS A 35 -5.47 5.93 8.17
CA CYS A 35 -6.84 6.15 8.65
C CYS A 35 -7.42 7.52 8.24
N THR A 36 -6.79 8.22 7.30
CA THR A 36 -7.12 9.55 6.76
C THR A 36 -6.89 10.74 7.69
N LYS A 37 -6.64 10.52 8.99
CA LYS A 37 -6.37 11.59 9.96
C LYS A 37 -5.00 12.24 9.69
N THR A 38 -4.96 13.57 9.70
CA THR A 38 -3.71 14.34 9.54
C THR A 38 -3.13 14.72 10.90
N ARG A 39 -1.80 14.71 11.02
CA ARG A 39 -1.05 15.12 12.20
C ARG A 39 0.11 16.01 11.80
N ASN A 40 0.28 17.13 12.49
CA ASN A 40 1.47 17.99 12.32
C ASN A 40 2.64 17.36 13.08
N GLN A 41 3.81 17.26 12.46
CA GLN A 41 5.04 16.85 13.12
C GLN A 41 5.96 18.06 13.29
N ASP A 42 6.13 18.49 14.55
CA ASP A 42 7.14 19.50 14.88
C ASP A 42 8.54 18.86 14.78
N PRO A 43 9.47 19.42 13.98
CA PRO A 43 10.82 18.88 13.80
C PRO A 43 11.57 18.64 15.11
N LYS A 44 11.26 19.38 16.18
CA LYS A 44 11.93 19.29 17.49
C LYS A 44 11.42 18.14 18.36
N THR A 45 10.22 17.60 18.07
CA THR A 45 9.53 16.61 18.94
C THR A 45 9.70 15.15 18.48
N GLY A 46 10.33 14.93 17.33
CA GLY A 46 10.56 13.59 16.78
C GLY A 46 9.26 12.88 16.37
N TYR A 47 9.18 11.56 16.57
CA TYR A 47 8.07 10.70 16.13
C TYR A 47 6.99 10.45 17.21
N THR A 48 7.08 11.12 18.35
CA THR A 48 6.29 10.80 19.55
C THR A 48 4.79 10.99 19.32
N ASN A 49 4.40 12.08 18.65
CA ASN A 49 3.01 12.39 18.33
C ASN A 49 2.40 11.40 17.32
N LEU A 50 3.16 11.02 16.28
CA LEU A 50 2.76 10.05 15.28
C LEU A 50 2.62 8.66 15.90
N MET A 51 3.55 8.26 16.77
CA MET A 51 3.47 6.99 17.49
C MET A 51 2.30 6.93 18.47
N SER A 52 2.02 8.03 19.18
CA SER A 52 0.85 8.09 20.05
C SER A 52 -0.44 7.88 19.25
N HIS A 53 -0.52 8.44 18.04
CA HIS A 53 -1.65 8.20 17.15
C HIS A 53 -1.74 6.74 16.69
N VAL A 54 -0.62 6.14 16.25
CA VAL A 54 -0.59 4.74 15.79
C VAL A 54 -1.07 3.81 16.90
N ARG A 55 -0.54 3.94 18.13
CA ARG A 55 -0.96 3.10 19.25
C ARG A 55 -2.46 3.25 19.59
N ALA A 56 -3.03 4.43 19.38
CA ALA A 56 -4.43 4.71 19.70
C ALA A 56 -5.41 4.30 18.60
N GLN A 57 -4.99 4.27 17.33
CA GLN A 57 -5.90 4.04 16.18
C GLN A 57 -5.58 2.74 15.42
N HIS A 58 -4.40 2.19 15.63
CA HIS A 58 -3.90 0.96 15.01
C HIS A 58 -3.35 0.04 16.11
N PRO A 59 -4.20 -0.56 16.97
CA PRO A 59 -3.75 -1.37 18.10
C PRO A 59 -2.95 -2.60 17.66
N ASN A 60 -3.24 -3.15 16.46
CA ASN A 60 -2.58 -4.32 15.90
C ASN A 60 -1.42 -3.95 14.94
N PHE A 61 -0.80 -2.79 15.13
CA PHE A 61 0.16 -2.28 14.17
C PHE A 61 1.37 -3.17 13.93
N ALA A 62 1.79 -3.93 14.95
CA ALA A 62 2.93 -4.84 14.84
C ALA A 62 2.65 -5.97 13.84
N ASP A 63 1.44 -6.55 13.88
CA ASP A 63 1.02 -7.61 12.96
C ASP A 63 0.82 -7.06 11.54
N GLU A 64 0.23 -5.88 11.41
CA GLU A 64 0.06 -5.21 10.12
C GLU A 64 1.41 -4.93 9.44
N ILE A 65 2.41 -4.45 10.19
CA ILE A 65 3.75 -4.22 9.65
C ILE A 65 4.43 -5.55 9.31
N ALA A 66 4.32 -6.57 10.17
CA ALA A 66 4.90 -7.88 9.91
C ALA A 66 4.33 -8.56 8.66
N GLY A 67 3.02 -8.41 8.40
CA GLY A 67 2.35 -8.98 7.22
C GLY A 67 2.52 -8.17 5.93
N SER A 68 3.02 -6.95 6.01
CA SER A 68 3.08 -6.01 4.87
C SER A 68 4.30 -6.14 3.96
N GLY A 69 5.25 -7.03 4.27
CA GLY A 69 6.50 -7.17 3.50
C GLY A 69 7.48 -6.00 3.67
N LEU A 70 7.21 -5.04 4.57
CA LEU A 70 8.11 -3.90 4.85
C LEU A 70 9.48 -4.36 5.39
N SER A 71 9.58 -5.59 5.90
CA SER A 71 10.86 -6.25 6.23
C SER A 71 11.77 -6.43 5.00
N SER A 72 11.21 -6.48 3.79
CA SER A 72 11.92 -6.69 2.52
C SER A 72 12.32 -5.38 1.81
N GLY A 73 12.08 -4.21 2.41
CA GLY A 73 12.48 -2.91 1.83
C GLY A 73 11.50 -2.34 0.79
N THR A 74 10.46 -3.08 0.42
CA THR A 74 9.43 -2.62 -0.52
C THR A 74 8.40 -1.76 0.23
N LEU A 75 8.21 -0.51 -0.21
CA LEU A 75 7.21 0.43 0.32
C LEU A 75 5.78 0.03 -0.11
N ILE A 76 5.34 -1.19 0.25
CA ILE A 76 4.00 -1.73 -0.11
C ILE A 76 2.89 -1.05 0.71
N GLY A 77 3.25 -0.24 1.70
CA GLY A 77 2.33 0.26 2.71
C GLY A 77 1.07 0.97 2.19
N PHE A 78 1.13 1.65 1.05
CA PHE A 78 -0.01 2.46 0.58
C PHE A 78 -0.76 1.86 -0.61
N VAL A 79 -0.47 0.61 -0.99
CA VAL A 79 -1.22 -0.06 -2.05
C VAL A 79 -2.53 -0.53 -1.45
N ASP A 80 -3.65 0.08 -1.87
CA ASP A 80 -4.98 -0.44 -1.50
C ASP A 80 -5.15 -1.86 -2.04
N LYS A 81 -5.95 -2.69 -1.33
CA LYS A 81 -6.20 -4.09 -1.70
C LYS A 81 -6.61 -4.22 -3.17
N LYS A 82 -7.46 -3.31 -3.67
CA LYS A 82 -7.89 -3.31 -5.08
C LYS A 82 -6.71 -3.14 -6.03
N SER A 83 -5.82 -2.20 -5.72
CA SER A 83 -4.63 -1.93 -6.54
C SER A 83 -3.66 -3.11 -6.53
N SER A 84 -3.51 -3.78 -5.38
CA SER A 84 -2.69 -5.00 -5.27
C SER A 84 -3.27 -6.14 -6.10
N ILE A 85 -4.59 -6.35 -6.06
CA ILE A 85 -5.26 -7.39 -6.84
C ILE A 85 -5.11 -7.13 -8.35
N ILE A 86 -5.32 -5.88 -8.79
CA ILE A 86 -5.16 -5.49 -10.19
C ILE A 86 -3.72 -5.72 -10.64
N PHE A 87 -2.74 -5.28 -9.85
CA PHE A 87 -1.32 -5.48 -10.15
C PHE A 87 -0.98 -6.97 -10.28
N SER A 88 -1.40 -7.80 -9.33
CA SER A 88 -1.15 -9.25 -9.39
C SER A 88 -1.77 -9.90 -10.62
N TRP A 89 -2.98 -9.47 -11.03
CA TRP A 89 -3.60 -9.96 -12.26
C TRP A 89 -2.83 -9.53 -13.52
N ILE A 90 -2.42 -8.27 -13.60
CA ILE A 90 -1.63 -7.74 -14.72
C ILE A 90 -0.27 -8.44 -14.82
N ASP A 91 0.44 -8.56 -13.70
CA ASP A 91 1.75 -9.23 -13.63
C ASP A 91 1.66 -10.67 -14.15
N TRP A 92 0.63 -11.41 -13.75
CA TRP A 92 0.42 -12.78 -14.21
C TRP A 92 0.06 -12.85 -15.71
N VAL A 93 -0.87 -11.99 -16.16
CA VAL A 93 -1.29 -11.95 -17.57
C VAL A 93 -0.10 -11.65 -18.49
N VAL A 94 0.72 -10.68 -18.14
CA VAL A 94 1.90 -10.28 -18.93
C VAL A 94 3.00 -11.32 -18.85
N SER A 95 3.34 -11.79 -17.65
CA SER A 95 4.45 -12.74 -17.45
C SER A 95 4.21 -14.11 -18.09
N CYS A 96 2.95 -14.54 -18.16
CA CYS A 96 2.58 -15.83 -18.75
C CYS A 96 1.95 -15.70 -20.15
N ASN A 97 1.87 -14.50 -20.72
CA ASN A 97 1.23 -14.22 -22.01
C ASN A 97 -0.18 -14.83 -22.11
N LEU A 98 -1.00 -14.57 -21.09
CA LEU A 98 -2.36 -15.09 -20.98
C LEU A 98 -3.37 -14.12 -21.62
N PRO A 99 -4.57 -14.60 -22.00
CA PRO A 99 -5.61 -13.70 -22.53
C PRO A 99 -6.11 -12.73 -21.44
N PHE A 100 -6.53 -11.53 -21.84
CA PHE A 100 -7.02 -10.50 -20.90
C PHE A 100 -8.28 -10.90 -20.14
N ASN A 101 -9.05 -11.87 -20.65
CA ASN A 101 -10.21 -12.45 -19.97
C ASN A 101 -9.85 -13.52 -18.91
N PHE A 102 -8.57 -13.81 -18.72
CA PHE A 102 -8.10 -14.81 -17.77
C PHE A 102 -8.61 -14.59 -16.34
N PRO A 103 -8.68 -13.35 -15.82
CA PRO A 103 -9.21 -13.10 -14.47
C PRO A 103 -10.72 -13.26 -14.31
N GLU A 104 -11.45 -13.45 -15.42
CA GLU A 104 -12.88 -13.78 -15.44
C GLU A 104 -13.14 -15.29 -15.53
N ASN A 105 -12.09 -16.08 -15.76
CA ASN A 105 -12.22 -17.52 -15.92
C ASN A 105 -12.66 -18.18 -14.60
N HIS A 106 -13.83 -18.80 -14.61
CA HIS A 106 -14.43 -19.39 -13.40
C HIS A 106 -13.55 -20.48 -12.76
N THR A 107 -12.79 -21.24 -13.55
CA THR A 107 -11.86 -22.24 -13.02
C THR A 107 -10.70 -21.55 -12.30
N VAL A 108 -10.13 -20.50 -12.88
CA VAL A 108 -9.03 -19.75 -12.25
C VAL A 108 -9.51 -19.12 -10.95
N VAL A 109 -10.65 -18.42 -10.98
CA VAL A 109 -11.26 -17.77 -9.81
C VAL A 109 -11.55 -18.78 -8.70
N LYS A 110 -11.98 -20.01 -9.04
CA LYS A 110 -12.21 -21.08 -8.06
C LYS A 110 -10.96 -21.51 -7.30
N TYR A 111 -9.78 -21.45 -7.94
CA TYR A 111 -8.53 -21.96 -7.38
C TYR A 111 -7.56 -20.86 -6.91
N THR A 112 -7.85 -19.59 -7.17
CA THR A 112 -7.06 -18.45 -6.67
C THR A 112 -7.69 -17.84 -5.42
N THR A 113 -6.88 -17.14 -4.62
CA THR A 113 -7.34 -16.29 -3.51
C THR A 113 -7.73 -14.88 -3.98
N MET A 114 -7.44 -14.54 -5.24
CA MET A 114 -7.78 -13.24 -5.83
C MET A 114 -9.23 -13.22 -6.32
N PRO A 115 -10.01 -12.15 -6.05
CA PRO A 115 -11.34 -12.00 -6.63
C PRO A 115 -11.25 -11.80 -8.15
N SER A 116 -12.33 -12.16 -8.86
CA SER A 116 -12.43 -11.94 -10.30
C SER A 116 -12.31 -10.47 -10.65
N LEU A 117 -11.77 -10.20 -11.83
CA LEU A 117 -11.58 -8.86 -12.37
C LEU A 117 -12.06 -8.86 -13.82
N SER A 118 -12.88 -7.88 -14.21
CA SER A 118 -13.39 -7.82 -15.58
C SER A 118 -12.29 -7.48 -16.59
N THR A 119 -12.38 -8.00 -17.82
CA THR A 119 -11.49 -7.64 -18.92
C THR A 119 -11.42 -6.12 -19.11
N GLU A 120 -12.56 -5.43 -19.07
CA GLU A 120 -12.65 -3.97 -19.18
C GLU A 120 -11.83 -3.24 -18.11
N SER A 121 -11.76 -3.79 -16.89
CA SER A 121 -10.97 -3.21 -15.81
C SER A 121 -9.47 -3.32 -16.13
N ILE A 122 -9.02 -4.48 -16.60
CA ILE A 122 -7.62 -4.75 -16.94
C ILE A 122 -7.17 -3.87 -18.09
N GLU A 123 -7.94 -3.82 -19.17
CA GLU A 123 -7.66 -2.99 -20.33
C GLU A 123 -7.52 -1.51 -19.94
N LYS A 124 -8.42 -1.00 -19.09
CA LYS A 124 -8.36 0.38 -18.59
C LYS A 124 -7.06 0.69 -17.84
N TYR A 125 -6.53 -0.25 -17.06
CA TYR A 125 -5.28 -0.02 -16.33
C TYR A 125 -4.04 -0.18 -17.22
N LEU A 126 -4.08 -1.09 -18.18
CA LEU A 126 -2.98 -1.27 -19.15
C LEU A 126 -2.87 -0.10 -20.14
N ILE A 127 -3.99 0.48 -20.57
CA ILE A 127 -4.02 1.62 -21.51
C ILE A 127 -3.54 2.91 -20.83
N ARG A 128 -3.90 3.14 -19.56
CA ARG A 128 -3.50 4.36 -18.83
C ARG A 128 -1.99 4.51 -18.64
N GLU A 129 -1.23 3.42 -18.60
CA GLU A 129 0.24 3.48 -18.50
C GLU A 129 0.88 3.96 -19.81
N ASN A 130 0.20 3.83 -20.96
CA ASN A 130 0.70 4.30 -22.26
C ASN A 130 0.41 5.79 -22.53
N GLU A 131 -0.52 6.42 -21.80
CA GLU A 131 -0.87 7.83 -21.99
C GLU A 131 -0.04 8.79 -21.10
N GLY A 132 0.86 8.23 -20.27
CA GLY A 132 1.74 8.97 -19.36
C GLY A 132 3.23 8.96 -19.73
N ALA A 133 3.61 8.37 -20.87
CA ALA A 133 4.98 8.39 -21.36
C ALA A 133 5.20 9.60 -22.29
N PRO A 134 6.12 10.53 -21.97
CA PRO A 134 6.59 11.55 -22.92
C PRO A 134 7.37 10.93 -24.09
#